data_AF-A0AAN5VM51-F1
#
_entry.id   AF-A0AAN5VM51-F1
#
_cell.length_a   1.000
_cell.length_b   1.000
_cell.length_c   1.000
_cell.angle_alpha   90.00
_cell.angle_beta   90.00
_cell.angle_gamma   90.00
#
_symmetry.space_group_name_H-M   'P 1'
#
loop_
_entity.id
_entity.type
_entity.pdbx_description
1 polymer ?
#
loop_
_entity_poly.entity_id
_entity_poly.type
_entity_poly.pdbx_seq_one_letter_code
_entity_poly.pdbx_strand_id
1 'polypeptide(L)'
;MIKYINSLYVVRRQTEELCIEAVKENGFELQYVIEQTPNICIEAVKESGMALQFVEEQLDEICIEAVKQDGIALKFVEEQTEEICLEAVKQNGLALEYVEKQNYTICLEALKQDIRSFNHIKWDEFGVAKNELIEMFTKLVS
;
A
#
# COMPACT_ATOMS: atom_id res chain seq x y z
N MET A 1 17.29 14.70 28.10
CA MET A 1 18.15 14.21 27.00
C MET A 1 17.25 14.21 25.77
N ILE A 2 17.51 15.10 24.82
CA ILE A 2 16.55 15.55 23.80
C ILE A 2 16.58 14.57 22.61
N LYS A 3 15.41 14.05 22.22
CA LYS A 3 15.15 13.00 21.22
C LYS A 3 15.20 13.55 19.78
N TYR A 4 16.34 14.10 19.36
CA TYR A 4 16.52 14.79 18.06
C TYR A 4 17.63 14.18 17.18
N ILE A 5 18.14 12.98 17.47
CA ILE A 5 19.48 12.59 16.99
C ILE A 5 19.50 11.90 15.60
N ASN A 6 18.38 11.44 15.04
CA ASN A 6 18.43 10.58 13.84
C ASN A 6 17.72 11.12 12.59
N SER A 7 17.54 12.44 12.45
CA SER A 7 17.03 12.96 11.16
C SER A 7 18.13 12.92 10.11
N LEU A 8 17.90 12.15 9.04
CA LEU A 8 18.84 11.96 7.94
C LEU A 8 19.04 13.25 7.13
N TYR A 9 18.10 14.19 7.20
CA TYR A 9 18.14 15.48 6.52
C TYR A 9 19.45 16.27 6.74
N VAL A 10 20.03 16.21 7.94
CA VAL A 10 21.27 16.94 8.27
C VAL A 10 22.54 16.09 8.15
N VAL A 11 22.41 14.81 7.83
CA VAL A 11 23.50 13.84 7.82
C VAL A 11 24.10 13.71 6.42
N ARG A 12 25.32 14.22 6.24
CA ARG A 12 26.02 14.16 4.93
C ARG A 12 26.63 12.81 4.58
N ARG A 13 26.92 11.97 5.57
CA ARG A 13 27.53 10.64 5.37
C ARG A 13 26.63 9.61 6.01
N GLN A 14 25.94 8.85 5.16
CA GLN A 14 24.98 7.84 5.59
C GLN A 14 25.60 6.45 5.49
N THR A 15 25.36 5.64 6.52
CA THR A 15 25.62 4.19 6.49
C THR A 15 24.27 3.48 6.45
N GLU A 16 24.24 2.26 5.90
CA GLU A 16 23.00 1.48 5.84
C GLU A 16 22.39 1.25 7.23
N GLU A 17 23.21 0.95 8.24
CA GLU A 17 22.76 0.79 9.63
C GLU A 17 22.08 2.06 10.16
N LEU A 18 22.67 3.24 9.94
CA LEU A 18 22.08 4.51 10.36
C LEU A 18 20.76 4.79 9.64
N CYS A 19 20.70 4.52 8.33
CA CYS A 19 19.48 4.68 7.55
C CYS A 19 18.38 3.76 8.08
N ILE A 20 18.69 2.50 8.36
CA ILE A 20 17.76 1.53 8.94
C ILE A 20 17.26 1.99 10.31
N GLU A 21 18.14 2.45 11.20
CA GLU A 21 17.73 2.98 12.51
C GLU A 21 16.79 4.18 12.38
N ALA A 22 17.10 5.11 11.47
CA ALA A 22 16.27 6.30 11.23
C ALA A 22 14.88 5.93 10.70
N VAL A 23 14.79 5.07 9.67
CA VAL A 23 13.50 4.68 9.10
C VAL A 23 12.67 3.79 10.02
N LYS A 24 13.32 3.06 10.96
CA LYS A 24 12.63 2.33 12.03
C LYS A 24 12.01 3.25 13.09
N GLU A 25 12.57 4.44 13.29
CA GLU A 25 11.98 5.45 14.18
C GLU A 25 10.89 6.28 13.49
N ASN A 26 11.03 6.50 12.18
CA ASN A 26 10.08 7.21 11.33
C ASN A 26 10.31 6.84 9.86
N GLY A 27 9.42 6.04 9.26
CA GLY A 27 9.54 5.55 7.89
C GLY A 27 9.65 6.66 6.85
N PHE A 28 9.12 7.86 7.14
CA PHE A 28 9.24 9.01 6.26
C PHE A 28 10.65 9.62 6.19
N GLU A 29 11.60 9.21 7.04
CA GLU A 29 13.01 9.56 6.88
C GLU A 29 13.61 8.97 5.59
N LEU A 30 12.93 7.98 4.96
CA LEU A 30 13.31 7.43 3.65
C LEU A 30 13.51 8.52 2.59
N GLN A 31 12.73 9.62 2.64
CA GLN A 31 12.84 10.75 1.72
C GLN A 31 14.22 11.44 1.73
N TYR A 32 15.03 11.20 2.77
CA TYR A 32 16.36 11.78 2.94
C TYR A 32 17.49 10.75 2.78
N VAL A 33 17.18 9.49 2.49
CA VAL A 33 18.18 8.45 2.20
C VAL A 33 18.79 8.73 0.83
N ILE A 34 20.11 8.84 0.76
CA ILE A 34 20.83 9.17 -0.48
C ILE A 34 20.96 7.95 -1.39
N GLU A 35 21.18 6.77 -0.81
CA GLU A 35 21.32 5.51 -1.54
C GLU A 35 20.35 4.50 -0.92
N GLN A 36 19.25 4.21 -1.60
CA GLN A 36 18.24 3.27 -1.10
C GLN A 36 18.68 1.82 -1.38
N THR A 37 18.56 0.97 -0.35
CA THR A 37 18.62 -0.49 -0.51
C THR A 37 17.24 -1.07 -0.29
N PRO A 38 16.91 -2.24 -0.88
CA PRO A 38 15.62 -2.89 -0.61
C PRO A 38 15.34 -3.08 0.87
N ASN A 39 16.37 -3.37 1.69
CA ASN A 39 16.23 -3.53 3.12
C ASN A 39 15.85 -2.22 3.83
N ILE A 40 16.47 -1.08 3.47
CA ILE A 40 16.08 0.23 4.01
C ILE A 40 14.61 0.53 3.65
N CYS A 41 14.22 0.30 2.40
CA CYS A 41 12.85 0.54 1.94
C CYS A 41 11.83 -0.35 2.66
N ILE A 42 12.13 -1.65 2.83
CA ILE A 42 11.28 -2.60 3.56
C ILE A 42 11.10 -2.13 5.01
N GLU A 43 12.17 -1.74 5.70
CA GLU A 43 12.09 -1.29 7.09
C GLU A 43 11.30 0.02 7.21
N ALA A 44 11.41 0.93 6.23
CA ALA A 44 10.62 2.15 6.17
C ALA A 44 9.13 1.88 5.99
N VAL A 45 8.74 1.01 5.04
CA VAL A 45 7.32 0.72 4.77
C VAL A 45 6.68 -0.15 5.85
N LYS A 46 7.46 -0.95 6.58
CA LYS A 46 7.01 -1.65 7.79
C LYS A 46 6.65 -0.70 8.92
N GLU A 47 7.38 0.40 9.05
CA GLU A 47 7.06 1.45 10.01
C GLU A 47 5.83 2.25 9.55
N SER A 48 5.84 2.72 8.30
CA SER A 48 4.74 3.46 7.68
C SER A 48 4.57 3.07 6.22
N GLY A 49 3.47 2.40 5.86
CA GLY A 49 3.20 1.95 4.49
C GLY A 49 3.14 3.13 3.50
N MET A 50 2.76 4.31 3.98
CA MET A 50 2.76 5.56 3.20
C MET A 50 4.17 6.03 2.81
N ALA A 51 5.23 5.52 3.44
CA ALA A 51 6.61 5.79 3.04
C ALA A 51 6.93 5.24 1.63
N LEU A 52 6.09 4.35 1.09
CA LEU A 52 6.19 3.85 -0.29
C LEU A 52 6.29 4.98 -1.32
N GLN A 53 5.69 6.14 -1.06
CA GLN A 53 5.78 7.33 -1.94
C GLN A 53 7.20 7.86 -2.14
N PHE A 54 8.15 7.46 -1.29
CA PHE A 54 9.56 7.87 -1.35
C PHE A 54 10.48 6.75 -1.85
N VAL A 55 9.96 5.57 -2.17
CA VAL A 55 10.75 4.45 -2.71
C VAL A 55 11.06 4.73 -4.18
N GLU A 56 12.33 4.73 -4.54
CA GLU A 56 12.78 5.00 -5.92
C GLU A 56 12.59 3.78 -6.84
N GLU A 57 12.94 2.59 -6.34
CA GLU A 57 12.76 1.32 -7.07
C GLU A 57 11.74 0.44 -6.33
N GLN A 58 10.52 0.40 -6.85
CA GLN A 58 9.44 -0.40 -6.27
C GLN A 58 9.53 -1.87 -6.69
N LEU A 59 10.04 -2.71 -5.79
CA LEU A 59 9.95 -4.16 -5.90
C LEU A 59 8.63 -4.66 -5.31
N ASP A 60 8.06 -5.72 -5.89
CA ASP A 60 6.81 -6.33 -5.41
C ASP A 60 6.82 -6.58 -3.89
N GLU A 61 7.94 -7.07 -3.33
CA GLU A 61 8.08 -7.31 -1.89
C GLU A 61 7.91 -6.03 -1.05
N ILE A 62 8.46 -4.90 -1.52
CA ILE A 62 8.32 -3.59 -0.83
C ILE A 62 6.87 -3.13 -0.90
N CYS A 63 6.23 -3.22 -2.07
CA CYS A 63 4.84 -2.84 -2.26
C CYS A 63 3.90 -3.71 -1.42
N ILE A 64 4.11 -5.03 -1.38
CA ILE A 64 3.33 -5.96 -0.57
C ILE A 64 3.45 -5.61 0.91
N GLU A 65 4.65 -5.33 1.40
CA GLU A 65 4.85 -4.97 2.81
C GLU A 65 4.20 -3.62 3.15
N ALA A 66 4.28 -2.65 2.24
CA ALA A 66 3.62 -1.36 2.39
C ALA A 66 2.10 -1.50 2.49
N VAL A 67 1.45 -2.26 1.59
CA VAL A 67 -0.01 -2.42 1.61
C VAL A 67 -0.50 -3.33 2.73
N LYS A 68 0.34 -4.24 3.24
CA LYS A 68 0.05 -5.00 4.46
C LYS A 68 0.08 -4.10 5.70
N GLN A 69 0.93 -3.07 5.71
CA GLN A 69 0.99 -2.10 6.79
C GLN A 69 -0.19 -1.11 6.71
N ASP A 70 -0.43 -0.52 5.53
CA ASP A 70 -1.56 0.37 5.23
C ASP A 70 -2.06 0.13 3.80
N GLY A 71 -3.25 -0.47 3.65
CA GLY A 71 -3.81 -0.82 2.35
C GLY A 71 -4.02 0.38 1.43
N ILE A 72 -4.15 1.60 1.98
CA ILE A 72 -4.28 2.83 1.18
C ILE A 72 -2.95 3.23 0.53
N ALA A 73 -1.82 2.66 0.96
CA ALA A 73 -0.53 2.82 0.29
C ALA A 73 -0.56 2.29 -1.16
N LEU A 74 -1.56 1.48 -1.54
CA LEU A 74 -1.79 1.04 -2.92
C LEU A 74 -1.81 2.21 -3.91
N LYS A 75 -2.26 3.41 -3.49
CA LYS A 75 -2.27 4.61 -4.34
C LYS A 75 -0.89 5.08 -4.81
N PHE A 76 0.18 4.60 -4.17
CA PHE A 76 1.57 4.92 -4.51
C PHE A 76 2.27 3.78 -5.26
N VAL A 77 1.61 2.63 -5.47
CA VAL A 77 2.16 1.51 -6.23
C VAL A 77 2.15 1.87 -7.72
N GLU A 78 3.31 1.86 -8.36
CA GLU A 78 3.45 2.21 -9.79
C GLU A 78 2.92 1.10 -10.70
N GLU A 79 3.25 -0.16 -10.40
CA GLU A 79 2.85 -1.33 -11.17
C GLU A 79 2.05 -2.29 -10.27
N GLN A 80 0.72 -2.28 -10.41
CA GLN A 80 -0.15 -3.10 -9.57
C GLN A 80 -0.27 -4.53 -10.08
N THR A 81 0.23 -5.49 -9.28
CA THR A 81 -0.08 -6.91 -9.46
C THR A 81 -1.39 -7.29 -8.76
N GLU A 82 -2.03 -8.38 -9.19
CA GLU A 82 -3.23 -8.89 -8.52
C GLU A 82 -2.95 -9.23 -7.05
N GLU A 83 -1.76 -9.74 -6.72
CA GLU A 83 -1.36 -10.04 -5.35
C GLU A 83 -1.30 -8.77 -4.49
N ILE A 84 -0.63 -7.71 -4.97
CA ILE A 84 -0.55 -6.42 -4.25
C ILE A 84 -1.96 -5.85 -4.00
N CYS A 85 -2.82 -5.86 -5.02
CA CYS A 85 -4.20 -5.39 -4.88
C CYS A 85 -5.00 -6.21 -3.86
N LEU A 86 -4.86 -7.54 -3.88
CA LEU A 86 -5.56 -8.41 -2.94
C LEU A 86 -5.10 -8.19 -1.50
N GLU A 87 -3.79 -8.06 -1.28
CA GLU A 87 -3.27 -7.76 0.06
C GLU A 87 -3.75 -6.40 0.56
N ALA A 88 -3.78 -5.38 -0.31
CA ALA A 88 -4.29 -4.06 0.02
C ALA A 88 -5.77 -4.07 0.44
N VAL A 89 -6.66 -4.72 -0.34
CA VAL A 89 -8.10 -4.72 -0.03
C VAL A 89 -8.47 -5.63 1.15
N LYS A 90 -7.69 -6.68 1.41
CA LYS A 90 -7.82 -7.49 2.63
C LYS A 90 -7.43 -6.69 3.87
N GLN A 91 -6.43 -5.81 3.76
CA GLN A 91 -6.01 -4.93 4.84
C GLN A 91 -7.04 -3.81 5.05
N ASN A 92 -7.43 -3.11 3.98
CA ASN A 92 -8.42 -2.04 3.97
C ASN A 92 -9.29 -2.12 2.71
N GLY A 93 -10.58 -2.45 2.85
CA GLY A 93 -11.50 -2.63 1.73
C GLY A 93 -11.72 -1.34 0.93
N LEU A 94 -11.52 -0.17 1.56
CA LEU A 94 -11.55 1.11 0.85
C LEU A 94 -10.37 1.31 -0.09
N ALA A 95 -9.30 0.51 0.03
CA ALA A 95 -8.20 0.50 -0.95
C ALA A 95 -8.67 0.12 -2.36
N LEU A 96 -9.86 -0.48 -2.51
CA LEU A 96 -10.49 -0.72 -3.81
C LEU A 96 -10.59 0.55 -4.66
N GLU A 97 -10.70 1.72 -4.04
CA GLU A 97 -10.65 3.03 -4.71
C GLU A 97 -9.41 3.20 -5.60
N TYR A 98 -8.27 2.63 -5.19
CA TYR A 98 -6.98 2.78 -5.85
C TYR A 98 -6.60 1.60 -6.75
N VAL A 99 -7.43 0.56 -6.83
CA VAL A 99 -7.18 -0.57 -7.72
C VAL A 99 -7.39 -0.14 -9.17
N GLU A 100 -6.35 -0.22 -10.00
CA GLU A 100 -6.42 0.22 -11.40
C GLU A 100 -7.32 -0.66 -12.24
N LYS A 101 -7.18 -1.99 -12.12
CA LYS A 101 -7.96 -3.00 -12.85
C LYS A 101 -8.67 -3.89 -11.86
N GLN A 102 -9.99 -3.77 -11.77
CA GLN A 102 -10.78 -4.55 -10.83
C GLN A 102 -11.20 -5.89 -11.46
N ASN A 103 -11.25 -6.92 -10.62
CA ASN A 103 -11.83 -8.20 -10.97
C ASN A 103 -12.78 -8.66 -9.85
N TYR A 104 -13.53 -9.73 -10.12
CA TYR A 104 -14.53 -10.24 -9.18
C TYR A 104 -13.91 -10.57 -7.81
N THR A 105 -12.74 -11.21 -7.78
CA THR A 105 -12.06 -11.61 -6.55
C THR A 105 -11.68 -10.39 -5.72
N ILE A 106 -11.04 -9.38 -6.32
CA ILE A 106 -10.63 -8.15 -5.62
C ILE A 106 -11.84 -7.42 -5.05
N CYS A 107 -12.90 -7.23 -5.84
CA CYS A 107 -14.12 -6.57 -5.37
C CYS A 107 -14.79 -7.36 -4.23
N LEU A 108 -14.83 -8.70 -4.32
CA LEU A 108 -15.41 -9.52 -3.27
C LEU A 108 -14.62 -9.45 -1.97
N GLU A 109 -13.29 -9.53 -2.03
CA GLU A 109 -12.46 -9.40 -0.84
C GLU A 109 -12.58 -8.00 -0.21
N ALA A 110 -12.63 -6.94 -1.02
CA ALA A 110 -12.87 -5.58 -0.54
C ALA A 110 -14.23 -5.43 0.18
N LEU A 111 -15.30 -6.01 -0.37
CA LEU A 111 -16.64 -5.95 0.22
C LEU A 111 -16.76 -6.74 1.52
N LYS A 112 -16.07 -7.89 1.61
CA LYS A 112 -15.99 -8.67 2.86
C LYS A 112 -15.27 -7.88 3.95
N GLN A 113 -14.24 -7.12 3.59
CA GLN A 113 -13.49 -6.29 4.51
C GLN A 113 -14.32 -5.08 4.95
N ASP A 114 -14.88 -4.32 4.01
CA ASP A 114 -15.71 -3.14 4.27
C ASP A 114 -16.76 -2.96 3.17
N ILE A 115 -18.03 -3.08 3.53
CA ILE A 115 -19.17 -2.93 2.62
C ILE A 115 -19.21 -1.55 1.93
N ARG A 116 -18.62 -0.50 2.53
CA ARG A 116 -18.55 0.84 1.93
C ARG A 116 -17.70 0.85 0.67
N SER A 117 -16.81 -0.13 0.50
CA SER A 117 -16.01 -0.32 -0.72
C SER A 117 -16.88 -0.52 -1.97
N PHE A 118 -18.15 -0.92 -1.82
CA PHE A 118 -19.12 -1.02 -2.91
C PHE A 118 -19.21 0.26 -3.76
N ASN A 119 -19.02 1.43 -3.15
CA ASN A 119 -19.04 2.71 -3.86
C ASN A 119 -17.87 2.90 -4.83
N HIS A 120 -16.80 2.12 -4.68
CA HIS A 120 -15.58 2.18 -5.49
C HIS A 120 -15.52 1.11 -6.58
N ILE A 121 -16.57 0.29 -6.75
CA ILE A 121 -16.63 -0.70 -7.83
C ILE A 121 -16.76 -0.01 -9.18
N LYS A 122 -15.83 -0.31 -10.09
CA LYS A 122 -15.81 0.17 -11.49
C LYS A 122 -16.68 -0.72 -12.37
N TRP A 123 -17.99 -0.52 -12.27
CA TRP A 123 -19.01 -1.37 -12.91
C TRP A 123 -18.86 -1.51 -14.44
N ASP A 124 -18.28 -0.51 -15.09
CA ASP A 124 -18.03 -0.47 -16.53
C ASP A 124 -16.95 -1.45 -17.01
N GLU A 125 -16.08 -1.94 -16.11
CA GLU A 125 -15.03 -2.91 -16.44
C GLU A 125 -15.56 -4.35 -16.61
N PHE A 126 -16.75 -4.66 -16.09
CA PHE A 126 -17.22 -6.04 -15.94
C PHE A 126 -18.00 -6.60 -17.13
N GLY A 127 -18.29 -5.79 -18.16
CA GLY A 127 -18.91 -6.23 -19.42
C GLY A 127 -20.30 -6.88 -19.29
N VAL A 128 -20.92 -6.82 -18.10
CA VAL A 128 -22.26 -7.35 -17.80
C VAL A 128 -23.16 -6.24 -17.25
N ALA A 129 -24.47 -6.50 -17.20
CA ALA A 129 -25.42 -5.49 -16.74
C ALA A 129 -25.27 -5.23 -15.23
N LYS A 130 -25.19 -3.95 -14.83
CA LYS A 130 -24.96 -3.53 -13.43
C LYS A 130 -25.91 -4.19 -12.43
N ASN A 131 -27.17 -4.38 -12.79
CA ASN A 131 -28.18 -5.04 -11.95
C ASN A 131 -27.84 -6.50 -11.62
N GLU A 132 -27.27 -7.26 -12.57
CA GLU A 132 -26.87 -8.65 -12.35
C GLU A 132 -25.73 -8.72 -11.33
N LEU A 133 -24.76 -7.81 -11.44
CA LEU A 133 -23.65 -7.74 -10.50
C LEU A 133 -24.11 -7.32 -9.10
N ILE A 134 -25.02 -6.34 -8.99
CA ILE A 134 -25.59 -5.93 -7.71
C ILE A 134 -26.23 -7.13 -7.00
N GLU A 135 -26.99 -7.94 -7.74
CA GLU A 135 -27.60 -9.15 -7.19
C GLU A 135 -26.54 -10.19 -6.75
N MET A 136 -25.47 -10.38 -7.53
CA MET A 136 -24.36 -11.25 -7.13
C MET A 136 -23.69 -10.79 -5.83
N PHE A 137 -23.32 -9.51 -5.75
CA PHE A 137 -22.61 -8.97 -4.58
C PHE A 137 -23.50 -8.93 -3.34
N THR A 138 -24.77 -8.53 -3.45
CA THR A 138 -25.69 -8.47 -2.30
C THR A 138 -25.98 -9.84 -1.67
N LYS A 139 -26.03 -10.92 -2.47
CA LYS A 139 -26.20 -12.29 -1.96
C LYS A 139 -24.96 -12.87 -1.25
N LEU A 140 -23.78 -12.31 -1.51
CA LEU A 140 -22.52 -12.82 -0.96
C LEU A 140 -22.15 -12.21 0.40
N VAL A 141 -22.80 -11.11 0.79
CA VAL A 141 -22.64 -10.44 2.10
C VAL A 141 -23.89 -10.54 3.00
N SER A 142 -24.96 -11.22 2.55
CA SER A 142 -26.15 -11.57 3.35
C SER A 142 -26.03 -12.95 3.97
#